data_AF-A0A9J7K6W3-F1
#
_entry.id   AF-A0A9J7K6W3-F1
#
_cell.length_a   1.000
_cell.length_b   1.000
_cell.length_c   1.000
_cell.angle_alpha   90.00
_cell.angle_beta   90.00
_cell.angle_gamma   90.00
#
_symmetry.space_group_name_H-M   'P 1'
#
loop_
_entity.id
_entity.type
_entity.pdbx_description
1 polymer ?
#
loop_
_entity_poly.entity_id
_entity_poly.type
_entity_poly.pdbx_seq_one_letter_code
_entity_poly.pdbx_strand_id
1 'polypeptide(L)'
;MLLRLDVCVHVSDTKGVGRRCHCKECYYGNGENYRGTISATVSGEPCIGWGNRTYELQKYPWANLEHNYCRNPDGAERPWCYAGEGGEWGYCDIQPCSGLVCKDRGIPRRVRPSPVKPHYWPGEKVNYTCESGFILEGAVISECQRDATWDTAVPTCKVDERALLLEEKVALVKPSLPPTGDVIITAEGLVSSIVNVDETIPAITTDSSFYLHWYDPRLAWTPSSYGDLQLIELDANKVWRPTIQLLMNANPDYRGFPEVNVVVKADGEVLWILENLLVTTCNLDQYFFPFDNMTCPICVGGKFRSGDEIRCREENSTEDVMNCSGTREVPGGEWSVSVSLEASGNQACLNLHLRRNPTYHMCTTVTPFMVLSLLMCLTFFLPADGGARLGYAMTILLSMFVNLVVITDFLPRSGNIPFIGIVNIVAIVMMSVFMLVTTWIVRLSQRETEMSQCTKVFFLGCCARLVLLGDMRRVPKEDKDILLVNSRIVLDGDDIGITQDTGNSQGSPEADVATVLKGLKTVMRSTQQSLEALRQSLDGWKKDGPSDDRDEGESDWERLALVLDRLCLIFYLGGLFASVPIILHFGYRRLL
;
A
#
# COMPACT_ATOMS: atom_id res chain seq x y z
N MET A 1 70.80 -65.89 -24.33
CA MET A 1 71.32 -64.69 -25.01
C MET A 1 70.12 -63.82 -25.36
N LEU A 2 69.78 -62.86 -24.50
CA LEU A 2 68.69 -61.89 -24.70
C LEU A 2 69.22 -60.53 -24.25
N LEU A 3 69.04 -59.54 -25.13
CA LEU A 3 69.73 -58.26 -25.17
C LEU A 3 69.34 -57.33 -24.01
N ARG A 4 70.33 -56.79 -23.30
CA ARG A 4 70.24 -55.47 -22.67
C ARG A 4 70.26 -54.43 -23.79
N LEU A 5 69.12 -53.82 -24.06
CA LEU A 5 69.04 -52.60 -24.88
C LEU A 5 69.02 -51.41 -23.93
N ASP A 6 70.22 -50.96 -23.55
CA ASP A 6 70.43 -49.62 -23.01
C ASP A 6 70.37 -48.64 -24.18
N VAL A 7 69.24 -47.95 -24.36
CA VAL A 7 69.15 -46.86 -25.34
C VAL A 7 69.79 -45.61 -24.71
N CYS A 8 71.09 -45.42 -24.93
CA CYS A 8 71.76 -44.13 -24.74
C CYS A 8 71.86 -43.43 -26.10
N VAL A 9 71.13 -42.34 -26.29
CA VAL A 9 71.37 -41.43 -27.42
C VAL A 9 72.62 -40.61 -27.10
N HIS A 10 73.71 -40.89 -27.81
CA HIS A 10 74.89 -40.03 -27.83
C HIS A 10 74.53 -38.70 -28.52
N VAL A 11 74.44 -37.62 -27.76
CA VAL A 11 74.69 -36.28 -28.31
C VAL A 11 76.13 -35.93 -27.96
N SER A 12 76.96 -35.88 -28.99
CA SER A 12 78.36 -35.46 -28.90
C SER A 12 78.38 -33.96 -28.60
N ASP A 13 78.71 -33.57 -27.37
CA ASP A 13 79.22 -32.23 -27.13
C ASP A 13 80.61 -32.33 -26.51
N THR A 14 81.59 -31.91 -27.30
CA THR A 14 83.01 -31.95 -26.97
C THR A 14 83.32 -30.85 -25.96
N LYS A 15 83.47 -31.21 -24.68
CA LYS A 15 84.46 -30.66 -23.74
C LYS A 15 84.38 -31.39 -22.39
N GLY A 16 85.52 -31.93 -21.98
CA GLY A 16 85.64 -32.82 -20.82
C GLY A 16 85.29 -32.17 -19.48
N VAL A 17 84.30 -32.76 -18.82
CA VAL A 17 84.20 -32.94 -17.36
C VAL A 17 83.42 -34.24 -17.17
N GLY A 18 84.00 -35.23 -16.47
CA GLY A 18 83.33 -36.50 -16.19
C GLY A 18 82.07 -36.28 -15.36
N ARG A 19 80.90 -36.38 -16.00
CA ARG A 19 79.60 -36.50 -15.33
C ARG A 19 79.23 -37.97 -15.31
N ARG A 20 78.97 -38.55 -14.13
CA ARG A 20 78.27 -39.84 -14.04
C ARG A 20 76.90 -39.66 -14.71
N CYS A 21 76.68 -40.34 -15.84
CA CYS A 21 75.34 -40.49 -16.38
C CYS A 21 74.58 -41.42 -15.43
N HIS A 22 73.71 -40.86 -14.58
CA HIS A 22 72.66 -41.65 -13.95
C HIS A 22 71.64 -41.98 -15.04
N CYS A 23 71.65 -43.21 -15.55
CA CYS A 23 70.49 -43.73 -16.27
C CYS A 23 69.33 -43.80 -15.27
N LYS A 24 68.29 -42.97 -15.44
CA LYS A 24 67.05 -43.16 -14.69
C LYS A 24 66.47 -44.51 -15.10
N GLU A 25 66.40 -45.46 -14.16
CA GLU A 25 65.73 -46.73 -14.41
C GLU A 25 64.26 -46.48 -14.78
N CYS A 26 63.80 -47.10 -15.86
CA CYS A 26 62.46 -46.95 -16.40
C CYS A 26 61.88 -48.32 -16.78
N TYR A 27 60.57 -48.40 -16.99
CA TYR A 27 59.91 -49.64 -17.38
C TYR A 27 59.14 -49.52 -18.70
N TYR A 28 58.93 -50.64 -19.39
CA TYR A 28 58.13 -50.73 -20.62
C TYR A 28 56.77 -51.39 -20.33
N GLY A 29 55.72 -51.00 -21.07
CA GLY A 29 54.36 -51.52 -20.87
C GLY A 29 53.80 -51.14 -19.50
N ASN A 30 53.32 -52.12 -18.74
CA ASN A 30 52.97 -52.00 -17.31
C ASN A 30 54.13 -52.39 -16.38
N GLY A 31 55.31 -52.75 -16.90
CA GLY A 31 56.47 -53.07 -16.08
C GLY A 31 56.49 -54.48 -15.49
N GLU A 32 55.71 -55.43 -16.04
CA GLU A 32 55.83 -56.86 -15.70
C GLU A 32 57.26 -57.40 -15.87
N ASN A 33 57.95 -56.92 -16.90
CA ASN A 33 59.34 -57.27 -17.19
C ASN A 33 60.36 -56.35 -16.50
N TYR A 34 59.92 -55.45 -15.62
CA TYR A 34 60.82 -54.54 -14.92
C TYR A 34 61.69 -55.29 -13.90
N ARG A 35 63.01 -55.13 -14.00
CA ARG A 35 64.01 -55.79 -13.15
C ARG A 35 65.04 -54.80 -12.58
N GLY A 36 64.65 -53.53 -12.42
CA GLY A 36 65.49 -52.50 -11.84
C GLY A 36 65.68 -52.64 -10.33
N THR A 37 66.42 -51.71 -9.75
CA THR A 37 66.85 -51.63 -8.35
C THR A 37 66.11 -50.56 -7.53
N ILE A 38 65.18 -49.80 -8.13
CA ILE A 38 64.31 -48.87 -7.38
C ILE A 38 63.55 -49.60 -6.27
N SER A 39 63.57 -49.03 -5.06
CA SER A 39 63.01 -49.60 -3.83
C SER A 39 62.30 -48.56 -2.96
N ALA A 40 61.67 -47.56 -3.58
CA ALA A 40 60.84 -46.57 -2.91
C ALA A 40 59.51 -46.33 -3.64
N THR A 41 58.45 -46.05 -2.88
CA THR A 41 57.12 -45.69 -3.41
C THR A 41 57.08 -44.25 -3.94
N VAL A 42 56.00 -43.89 -4.65
CA VAL A 42 55.74 -42.50 -5.10
C VAL A 42 55.66 -41.50 -3.92
N SER A 43 55.26 -41.95 -2.73
CA SER A 43 55.25 -41.14 -1.51
C SER A 43 56.62 -41.03 -0.83
N GLY A 44 57.65 -41.71 -1.34
CA GLY A 44 59.01 -41.72 -0.79
C GLY A 44 59.25 -42.73 0.32
N GLU A 45 58.29 -43.64 0.58
CA GLU A 45 58.45 -44.68 1.60
C GLU A 45 59.35 -45.81 1.09
N PRO A 46 60.26 -46.34 1.94
CA PRO A 46 61.12 -47.45 1.56
C PRO A 46 60.32 -48.75 1.42
N CYS A 47 60.55 -49.46 0.32
CA CYS A 47 59.93 -50.75 0.08
C CYS A 47 60.41 -51.81 1.09
N ILE A 48 59.51 -52.71 1.45
CA ILE A 48 59.73 -53.89 2.28
C ILE A 48 60.14 -55.06 1.38
N GLY A 49 61.05 -55.91 1.89
CA GLY A 49 61.57 -57.06 1.15
C GLY A 49 60.52 -58.12 0.85
N TRP A 50 60.54 -58.66 -0.37
CA TRP A 50 59.64 -59.73 -0.82
C TRP A 50 59.90 -61.09 -0.15
N GLY A 51 61.10 -61.28 0.42
CA GLY A 51 61.59 -62.59 0.89
C GLY A 51 60.75 -63.28 1.97
N ASN A 52 59.84 -62.56 2.64
CA ASN A 52 58.96 -63.12 3.67
C ASN A 52 57.50 -63.35 3.18
N ARG A 53 57.24 -63.19 1.87
CA ARG A 53 55.91 -63.26 1.24
C ARG A 53 55.79 -64.53 0.40
N THR A 54 55.50 -65.65 1.09
CA THR A 54 55.50 -67.00 0.50
C THR A 54 54.48 -67.19 -0.62
N TYR A 55 53.34 -66.50 -0.58
CA TYR A 55 52.31 -66.59 -1.61
C TYR A 55 52.78 -66.03 -2.96
N GLU A 56 53.31 -64.81 -2.97
CA GLU A 56 53.79 -64.12 -4.17
C GLU A 56 55.02 -64.83 -4.77
N LEU A 57 55.94 -65.30 -3.92
CA LEU A 57 57.12 -66.06 -4.35
C LEU A 57 56.76 -67.38 -5.04
N GLN A 58 55.71 -68.07 -4.60
CA GLN A 58 55.24 -69.31 -5.23
C GLN A 58 54.40 -69.05 -6.49
N LYS A 59 53.55 -68.00 -6.46
CA LYS A 59 52.62 -67.69 -7.55
C LYS A 59 53.32 -67.05 -8.76
N TYR A 60 54.37 -66.26 -8.54
CA TYR A 60 55.05 -65.50 -9.58
C TYR A 60 56.58 -65.72 -9.62
N PRO A 61 57.04 -66.97 -9.85
CA PRO A 61 58.47 -67.30 -9.81
C PRO A 61 59.29 -66.61 -10.91
N TRP A 62 58.63 -66.18 -11.98
CA TRP A 62 59.24 -65.48 -13.12
C TRP A 62 59.53 -64.00 -12.83
N ALA A 63 58.92 -63.42 -11.79
CA ALA A 63 58.95 -61.99 -11.52
C ALA A 63 60.24 -61.49 -10.85
N ASN A 64 61.17 -62.39 -10.46
CA ASN A 64 62.42 -62.06 -9.75
C ASN A 64 62.15 -61.15 -8.53
N LEU A 65 61.32 -61.66 -7.61
CA LEU A 65 60.94 -61.01 -6.36
C LEU A 65 62.08 -61.12 -5.33
N GLU A 66 63.24 -60.56 -5.67
CA GLU A 66 64.45 -60.54 -4.83
C GLU A 66 64.60 -59.17 -4.15
N HIS A 67 65.14 -59.17 -2.94
CA HIS A 67 65.32 -57.96 -2.12
C HIS A 67 64.01 -57.19 -1.90
N ASN A 68 64.07 -55.86 -1.84
CA ASN A 68 62.94 -54.94 -1.68
C ASN A 68 62.70 -54.09 -2.94
N TYR A 69 63.05 -54.61 -4.12
CA TYR A 69 62.92 -53.86 -5.36
C TYR A 69 61.50 -53.91 -5.90
N CYS A 70 61.07 -52.82 -6.54
CA CYS A 70 59.76 -52.72 -7.16
C CYS A 70 59.54 -53.74 -8.27
N ARG A 71 58.38 -54.40 -8.30
CA ARG A 71 58.02 -55.43 -9.29
C ARG A 71 56.54 -55.31 -9.66
N ASN A 72 56.16 -55.87 -10.80
CA ASN A 72 54.76 -55.98 -11.21
C ASN A 72 54.42 -57.43 -11.58
N PRO A 73 54.36 -58.35 -10.60
CA PRO A 73 54.18 -59.77 -10.87
C PRO A 73 52.73 -60.14 -11.25
N ASP A 74 51.76 -59.33 -10.86
CA ASP A 74 50.32 -59.58 -10.94
C ASP A 74 49.64 -58.86 -12.12
N GLY A 75 50.42 -58.17 -12.96
CA GLY A 75 49.92 -57.44 -14.12
C GLY A 75 49.13 -56.18 -13.75
N ALA A 76 49.41 -55.59 -12.58
CA ALA A 76 48.89 -54.30 -12.17
C ALA A 76 49.28 -53.19 -13.18
N GLU A 77 48.80 -51.97 -12.97
CA GLU A 77 49.03 -50.88 -13.92
C GLU A 77 50.52 -50.47 -14.05
N ARG A 78 51.31 -50.65 -12.98
CA ARG A 78 52.75 -50.33 -12.94
C ARG A 78 53.49 -51.07 -11.81
N PRO A 79 54.85 -51.09 -11.80
CA PRO A 79 55.60 -51.68 -10.71
C PRO A 79 55.26 -51.08 -9.35
N TRP A 80 55.12 -51.96 -8.37
CA TRP A 80 54.74 -51.65 -7.00
C TRP A 80 55.59 -52.43 -6.02
N CYS A 81 55.46 -52.10 -4.74
CA CYS A 81 56.07 -52.84 -3.64
C CYS A 81 55.21 -52.69 -2.38
N TYR A 82 55.50 -53.49 -1.36
CA TYR A 82 54.94 -53.26 -0.02
C TYR A 82 55.73 -52.16 0.69
N ALA A 83 55.06 -51.26 1.40
CA ALA A 83 55.63 -50.14 2.14
C ALA A 83 54.79 -49.81 3.39
N GLY A 84 55.30 -48.90 4.23
CA GLY A 84 54.66 -48.49 5.49
C GLY A 84 54.76 -49.53 6.62
N GLU A 85 54.53 -49.09 7.87
CA GLU A 85 54.67 -49.96 9.06
C GLU A 85 53.69 -51.15 9.08
N GLY A 86 52.56 -51.03 8.39
CA GLY A 86 51.55 -52.09 8.26
C GLY A 86 51.78 -53.07 7.10
N GLY A 87 52.78 -52.83 6.24
CA GLY A 87 53.01 -53.63 5.04
C GLY A 87 51.90 -53.51 3.99
N GLU A 88 51.38 -52.31 3.82
CA GLU A 88 50.44 -51.95 2.74
C GLU A 88 51.18 -51.94 1.39
N TRP A 89 50.45 -51.96 0.27
CA TRP A 89 51.08 -51.91 -1.06
C TRP A 89 51.01 -50.49 -1.63
N GLY A 90 52.04 -50.09 -2.36
CA GLY A 90 52.11 -48.80 -3.03
C GLY A 90 52.87 -48.87 -4.34
N TYR A 91 52.47 -48.05 -5.31
CA TYR A 91 53.21 -47.94 -6.57
C TYR A 91 54.57 -47.29 -6.38
N CYS A 92 55.53 -47.71 -7.19
CA CYS A 92 56.90 -47.21 -7.13
C CYS A 92 57.12 -45.96 -7.98
N ASP A 93 58.07 -45.13 -7.57
CA ASP A 93 58.46 -43.88 -8.25
C ASP A 93 59.34 -44.17 -9.49
N ILE A 94 58.76 -44.81 -10.50
CA ILE A 94 59.46 -45.27 -11.71
C ILE A 94 58.72 -44.72 -12.93
N GLN A 95 59.41 -43.94 -13.75
CA GLN A 95 58.84 -43.41 -14.99
C GLN A 95 58.82 -44.49 -16.10
N PRO A 96 57.84 -44.48 -17.01
CA PRO A 96 57.87 -45.37 -18.17
C PRO A 96 58.94 -44.91 -19.17
N CYS A 97 59.61 -45.85 -19.84
CA CYS A 97 60.65 -45.54 -20.81
C CYS A 97 60.11 -44.81 -22.05
N SER A 98 58.80 -44.88 -22.31
CA SER A 98 58.12 -44.12 -23.37
C SER A 98 58.11 -42.61 -23.12
N GLY A 99 58.35 -42.18 -21.88
CA GLY A 99 58.24 -40.77 -21.49
C GLY A 99 56.80 -40.25 -21.47
N LEU A 100 55.79 -41.12 -21.54
CA LEU A 100 54.37 -40.76 -21.57
C LEU A 100 53.80 -40.41 -20.18
N VAL A 101 54.51 -39.57 -19.44
CA VAL A 101 54.10 -39.04 -18.13
C VAL A 101 54.33 -37.53 -18.11
N CYS A 102 53.40 -36.80 -17.52
CA CYS A 102 53.55 -35.37 -17.38
C CYS A 102 54.59 -35.06 -16.29
N LYS A 103 55.59 -34.26 -16.65
CA LYS A 103 56.61 -33.82 -15.68
C LYS A 103 56.02 -32.78 -14.73
N ASP A 104 56.55 -32.75 -13.51
CA ASP A 104 56.32 -31.62 -12.61
C ASP A 104 56.71 -30.31 -13.29
N ARG A 105 55.80 -29.35 -13.25
CA ARG A 105 55.99 -28.01 -13.84
C ARG A 105 56.69 -27.05 -12.87
N GLY A 106 57.13 -27.56 -11.72
CA GLY A 106 57.75 -26.81 -10.64
C GLY A 106 56.71 -26.02 -9.85
N ILE A 107 57.14 -25.35 -8.79
CA ILE A 107 56.29 -24.48 -7.97
C ILE A 107 56.39 -23.06 -8.54
N PRO A 108 55.36 -22.55 -9.24
CA PRO A 108 55.36 -21.19 -9.73
C PRO A 108 55.34 -20.21 -8.55
N ARG A 109 55.82 -18.99 -8.76
CA ARG A 109 55.90 -17.98 -7.69
C ARG A 109 54.51 -17.75 -7.07
N ARG A 110 54.40 -18.02 -5.76
CA ARG A 110 53.17 -17.83 -4.95
C ARG A 110 51.98 -18.74 -5.32
N VAL A 111 52.20 -19.77 -6.15
CA VAL A 111 51.22 -20.82 -6.46
C VAL A 111 51.58 -22.08 -5.66
N ARG A 112 50.59 -22.74 -5.06
CA ARG A 112 50.73 -23.97 -4.28
C ARG A 112 49.97 -25.12 -4.98
N PRO A 113 50.68 -26.00 -5.70
CA PRO A 113 50.09 -27.19 -6.30
C PRO A 113 49.84 -28.29 -5.26
N SER A 114 48.76 -29.07 -5.44
CA SER A 114 48.44 -30.24 -4.64
C SER A 114 47.75 -31.32 -5.48
N PRO A 115 48.22 -32.59 -5.48
CA PRO A 115 49.43 -33.09 -4.81
C PRO A 115 50.70 -32.72 -5.58
N VAL A 116 51.82 -32.56 -4.89
CA VAL A 116 53.15 -32.37 -5.51
C VAL A 116 53.80 -33.74 -5.71
N LYS A 117 54.02 -34.14 -6.97
CA LYS A 117 54.65 -35.41 -7.35
C LYS A 117 55.78 -35.14 -8.36
N PRO A 118 56.84 -35.97 -8.39
CA PRO A 118 57.92 -35.82 -9.38
C PRO A 118 57.45 -36.01 -10.83
N HIS A 119 56.38 -36.78 -11.03
CA HIS A 119 55.71 -36.98 -12.31
C HIS A 119 54.24 -37.38 -12.10
N TYR A 120 53.41 -37.16 -13.12
CA TYR A 120 51.98 -37.39 -13.10
C TYR A 120 51.56 -38.31 -14.24
N TRP A 121 50.65 -39.23 -13.95
CA TRP A 121 50.14 -40.22 -14.91
C TRP A 121 48.93 -39.66 -15.66
N PRO A 122 48.66 -40.13 -16.90
CA PRO A 122 47.47 -39.74 -17.63
C PRO A 122 46.18 -39.96 -16.81
N GLY A 123 45.36 -38.92 -16.68
CA GLY A 123 44.15 -38.89 -15.85
C GLY A 123 44.36 -38.36 -14.43
N GLU A 124 45.60 -38.20 -13.96
CA GLU A 124 45.87 -37.55 -12.67
C GLU A 124 45.70 -36.03 -12.75
N LYS A 125 45.17 -35.45 -11.67
CA LYS A 125 44.83 -34.03 -11.57
C LYS A 125 45.67 -33.34 -10.51
N VAL A 126 46.03 -32.08 -10.78
CA VAL A 126 46.70 -31.16 -9.84
C VAL A 126 45.78 -29.98 -9.60
N ASN A 127 45.53 -29.69 -8.32
CA ASN A 127 44.79 -28.53 -7.88
C ASN A 127 45.78 -27.42 -7.49
N TYR A 128 45.56 -26.21 -7.99
CA TYR A 128 46.39 -25.04 -7.72
C TYR A 128 45.66 -24.08 -6.78
N THR A 129 46.37 -23.61 -5.76
CA THR A 129 45.91 -22.54 -4.85
C THR A 129 46.94 -21.42 -4.81
N CYS A 130 46.54 -20.22 -4.40
CA CYS A 130 47.48 -19.10 -4.20
C CYS A 130 47.83 -18.93 -2.72
N GLU A 131 48.94 -18.25 -2.45
CA GLU A 131 49.23 -17.74 -1.11
C GLU A 131 48.19 -16.68 -0.69
N SER A 132 48.02 -16.50 0.62
CA SER A 132 47.10 -15.48 1.17
C SER A 132 47.39 -14.10 0.58
N GLY A 133 46.33 -13.38 0.18
CA GLY A 133 46.43 -12.07 -0.48
C GLY A 133 46.61 -12.11 -2.00
N PHE A 134 46.51 -13.30 -2.62
CA PHE A 134 46.57 -13.46 -4.07
C PHE A 134 45.38 -14.27 -4.61
N ILE A 135 44.89 -13.90 -5.79
CA ILE A 135 43.85 -14.59 -6.54
C ILE A 135 44.49 -15.38 -7.69
N LEU A 136 43.98 -16.59 -7.93
CA LEU A 136 44.43 -17.47 -8.99
C LEU A 136 43.84 -17.05 -10.35
N GLU A 137 44.71 -16.77 -11.32
CA GLU A 137 44.34 -16.59 -12.72
C GLU A 137 44.74 -17.82 -13.54
N GLY A 138 43.76 -18.45 -14.16
CA GLY A 138 43.93 -19.65 -14.98
C GLY A 138 43.12 -20.83 -14.45
N ALA A 139 43.53 -22.04 -14.82
CA ALA A 139 42.83 -23.25 -14.43
C ALA A 139 43.15 -23.61 -12.97
N VAL A 140 42.09 -23.77 -12.16
CA VAL A 140 42.20 -24.25 -10.76
C VAL A 140 42.70 -25.69 -10.73
N ILE A 141 42.30 -26.49 -11.73
CA ILE A 141 42.68 -27.89 -11.85
C ILE A 141 43.31 -28.10 -13.23
N SER A 142 44.44 -28.80 -13.29
CA SER A 142 45.01 -29.30 -14.54
C SER A 142 45.14 -30.82 -14.51
N GLU A 143 44.73 -31.46 -15.59
CA GLU A 143 44.80 -32.90 -15.82
C GLU A 143 45.94 -33.28 -16.77
N CYS A 144 46.68 -34.34 -16.44
CA CYS A 144 47.67 -34.91 -17.34
C CYS A 144 46.98 -35.73 -18.43
N GLN A 145 47.24 -35.40 -19.70
CA GLN A 145 46.64 -36.06 -20.86
C GLN A 145 47.45 -37.30 -21.30
N ARG A 146 46.84 -38.13 -22.15
CA ARG A 146 47.45 -39.40 -22.62
C ARG A 146 48.67 -39.20 -23.52
N ASP A 147 48.80 -38.03 -24.12
CA ASP A 147 49.95 -37.62 -24.94
C ASP A 147 51.10 -37.03 -24.09
N ALA A 148 51.01 -37.15 -22.76
CA ALA A 148 51.95 -36.61 -21.79
C ALA A 148 52.07 -35.08 -21.79
N THR A 149 51.04 -34.40 -22.31
CA THR A 149 50.86 -32.97 -22.16
C THR A 149 49.84 -32.66 -21.08
N TRP A 150 49.84 -31.42 -20.61
CA TRP A 150 48.86 -30.95 -19.65
C TRP A 150 47.73 -30.23 -20.39
N ASP A 151 46.50 -30.46 -19.95
CA ASP A 151 45.30 -29.89 -20.56
C ASP A 151 45.22 -28.35 -20.53
N THR A 152 45.88 -27.74 -19.55
CA THR A 152 45.81 -26.30 -19.27
C THR A 152 47.21 -25.76 -18.97
N ALA A 153 47.41 -24.46 -19.21
CA ALA A 153 48.64 -23.77 -18.85
C ALA A 153 48.76 -23.62 -17.32
N VAL A 154 49.99 -23.45 -16.83
CA VAL A 154 50.24 -23.22 -15.40
C VAL A 154 49.59 -21.89 -14.99
N PRO A 155 48.72 -21.86 -13.96
CA PRO A 155 48.07 -20.64 -13.53
C PRO A 155 49.05 -19.68 -12.85
N THR A 156 48.69 -18.40 -12.80
CA THR A 156 49.47 -17.35 -12.14
C THR A 156 48.68 -16.73 -10.99
N CYS A 157 49.35 -16.36 -9.91
CA CYS A 157 48.72 -15.64 -8.80
C CYS A 157 48.92 -14.13 -8.95
N LYS A 158 47.82 -13.38 -9.08
CA LYS A 158 47.81 -11.92 -9.02
C LYS A 158 47.43 -11.44 -7.64
N VAL A 159 47.88 -10.24 -7.27
CA VAL A 159 47.52 -9.64 -5.99
C VAL A 159 46.01 -9.46 -5.93
N ASP A 160 45.40 -9.82 -4.80
CA ASP A 160 44.03 -9.44 -4.52
C ASP A 160 43.99 -7.96 -4.10
N GLU A 161 43.85 -7.08 -5.08
CA GLU A 161 43.89 -5.62 -4.87
C GLU A 161 42.77 -5.15 -3.94
N ARG A 162 41.61 -5.85 -3.95
CA ARG A 162 40.52 -5.58 -3.02
C ARG A 162 40.90 -5.98 -1.60
N ALA A 163 41.41 -7.20 -1.39
CA ALA A 163 41.82 -7.65 -0.06
C ALA A 163 42.96 -6.78 0.50
N LEU A 164 43.92 -6.40 -0.35
CA LEU A 164 45.01 -5.49 0.03
C LEU A 164 44.46 -4.14 0.53
N LEU A 165 43.52 -3.55 -0.22
CA LEU A 165 42.87 -2.29 0.19
C LEU A 165 42.16 -2.45 1.54
N LEU A 166 41.43 -3.55 1.73
CA LEU A 166 40.73 -3.81 2.99
C LEU A 166 41.68 -3.93 4.18
N GLU A 167 42.82 -4.58 4.01
CA GLU A 167 43.83 -4.69 5.08
C GLU A 167 44.55 -3.37 5.36
N GLU A 168 44.93 -2.62 4.34
CA GLU A 168 45.72 -1.39 4.51
C GLU A 168 44.87 -0.18 4.92
N LYS A 169 43.60 -0.13 4.52
CA LYS A 169 42.72 1.02 4.77
C LYS A 169 41.63 0.72 5.78
N VAL A 170 40.87 -0.34 5.57
CA VAL A 170 39.66 -0.60 6.37
C VAL A 170 40.02 -1.20 7.74
N ALA A 171 40.97 -2.14 7.81
CA ALA A 171 41.34 -2.80 9.06
C ALA A 171 41.98 -1.87 10.10
N LEU A 172 42.53 -0.73 9.66
CA LEU A 172 43.11 0.29 10.54
C LEU A 172 42.06 1.23 11.15
N VAL A 173 40.85 1.29 10.58
CA VAL A 173 39.78 2.18 11.03
C VAL A 173 39.03 1.54 12.20
N LYS A 174 38.78 2.35 13.24
CA LYS A 174 37.92 1.96 14.37
C LYS A 174 36.50 2.46 14.09
N PRO A 175 35.50 1.55 13.97
CA PRO A 175 34.10 1.92 13.70
C PRO A 175 33.48 2.84 14.76
N SER A 176 33.99 2.81 15.99
CA SER A 176 33.48 3.65 17.08
C SER A 176 33.98 5.10 17.04
N LEU A 177 34.97 5.43 16.19
CA LEU A 177 35.61 6.74 16.18
C LEU A 177 35.31 7.52 14.90
N PRO A 178 34.73 8.73 15.01
CA PRO A 178 34.50 9.60 13.86
C PRO A 178 35.81 9.99 13.17
N PRO A 179 35.75 10.43 11.90
CA PRO A 179 36.89 11.04 11.23
C PRO A 179 37.37 12.30 11.98
N THR A 180 38.60 12.71 11.69
CA THR A 180 39.22 13.89 12.29
C THR A 180 38.61 15.17 11.75
N GLY A 181 38.24 16.10 12.63
CA GLY A 181 37.54 17.33 12.26
C GLY A 181 36.03 17.21 12.40
N ASP A 182 35.32 18.25 12.01
CA ASP A 182 33.86 18.31 12.02
C ASP A 182 33.28 17.53 10.83
N VAL A 183 32.26 16.72 11.09
CA VAL A 183 31.63 15.87 10.06
C VAL A 183 30.37 16.54 9.54
N ILE A 184 30.40 16.92 8.26
CA ILE A 184 29.22 17.40 7.55
C ILE A 184 28.59 16.22 6.82
N ILE A 185 27.37 15.87 7.20
CA ILE A 185 26.59 14.82 6.56
C ILE A 185 25.64 15.50 5.58
N THR A 186 25.79 15.24 4.29
CA THR A 186 24.82 15.73 3.29
C THR A 186 23.73 14.68 3.08
N ALA A 187 22.47 15.09 3.18
CA ALA A 187 21.31 14.23 3.03
C ALA A 187 20.57 14.52 1.73
N GLU A 188 20.14 13.44 1.07
CA GLU A 188 19.11 13.42 0.04
C GLU A 188 17.98 12.50 0.51
N GLY A 189 16.80 12.63 -0.10
CA GLY A 189 15.66 11.82 0.28
C GLY A 189 14.75 11.50 -0.89
N LEU A 190 14.01 10.40 -0.74
CA LEU A 190 13.04 9.94 -1.70
C LEU A 190 11.86 9.32 -0.95
N VAL A 191 10.65 9.73 -1.31
CA VAL A 191 9.42 9.04 -0.95
C VAL A 191 8.96 8.26 -2.19
N SER A 192 9.09 6.94 -2.15
CA SER A 192 8.73 6.05 -3.26
C SER A 192 7.22 5.93 -3.39
N SER A 193 6.53 5.72 -2.26
CA SER A 193 5.07 5.59 -2.24
C SER A 193 4.49 5.85 -0.86
N ILE A 194 3.21 6.20 -0.83
CA ILE A 194 2.41 6.26 0.39
C ILE A 194 1.65 4.93 0.50
N VAL A 195 1.92 4.19 1.57
CA VAL A 195 1.31 2.88 1.81
C VAL A 195 -0.03 3.03 2.51
N ASN A 196 -0.09 3.90 3.53
CA ASN A 196 -1.31 4.13 4.29
C ASN A 196 -1.34 5.53 4.90
N VAL A 197 -2.52 6.12 4.99
CA VAL A 197 -2.81 7.35 5.72
C VAL A 197 -3.89 7.02 6.75
N ASP A 198 -3.56 7.10 8.04
CA ASP A 198 -4.53 6.94 9.11
C ASP A 198 -4.96 8.34 9.59
N GLU A 199 -6.23 8.66 9.38
CA GLU A 199 -6.81 9.94 9.79
C GLU A 199 -7.34 9.88 11.23
N THR A 200 -7.66 8.68 11.72
CA THR A 200 -8.20 8.48 13.07
C THR A 200 -7.12 8.67 14.12
N ILE A 201 -5.93 8.17 13.81
CA ILE A 201 -4.67 8.39 14.52
C ILE A 201 -3.77 9.08 13.50
N PRO A 202 -3.61 10.42 13.55
CA PRO A 202 -2.98 11.20 12.47
C PRO A 202 -1.52 10.76 12.25
N ALA A 203 -1.35 9.79 11.37
CA ALA A 203 -0.11 9.10 11.10
C ALA A 203 -0.09 8.60 9.66
N ILE A 204 1.11 8.55 9.09
CA ILE A 204 1.32 8.11 7.72
C ILE A 204 2.35 6.98 7.68
N THR A 205 2.09 5.98 6.85
CA THR A 205 3.05 4.93 6.51
C THR A 205 3.53 5.17 5.10
N THR A 206 4.84 5.34 4.96
CA THR A 206 5.48 5.60 3.66
C THR A 206 6.64 4.65 3.42
N ASP A 207 6.87 4.34 2.15
CA ASP A 207 8.10 3.74 1.69
C ASP A 207 9.07 4.87 1.33
N SER A 208 10.09 5.07 2.17
CA SER A 208 10.97 6.23 2.11
C SER A 208 12.43 5.82 2.26
N SER A 209 13.29 6.49 1.50
CA SER A 209 14.74 6.31 1.48
C SER A 209 15.47 7.61 1.80
N PHE A 210 16.47 7.56 2.68
CA PHE A 210 17.42 8.64 2.90
C PHE A 210 18.81 8.23 2.43
N TYR A 211 19.45 9.09 1.64
CA TYR A 211 20.83 8.90 1.19
C TYR A 211 21.73 9.85 1.98
N LEU A 212 22.55 9.30 2.85
CA LEU A 212 23.44 10.05 3.72
C LEU A 212 24.87 9.94 3.20
N HIS A 213 25.49 11.08 2.94
CA HIS A 213 26.83 11.19 2.41
C HIS A 213 27.73 11.92 3.40
N TRP A 214 28.90 11.36 3.70
CA TRP A 214 29.93 12.07 4.46
C TRP A 214 31.31 11.73 3.91
N TYR A 215 32.30 12.52 4.30
CA TYR A 215 33.68 12.32 3.88
C TYR A 215 34.52 11.73 5.03
N ASP A 216 35.21 10.62 4.79
CA ASP A 216 36.18 10.05 5.71
C ASP A 216 37.57 9.95 5.03
N PRO A 217 38.52 10.85 5.36
CA PRO A 217 39.84 10.88 4.72
C PRO A 217 40.66 9.61 5.00
N ARG A 218 40.34 8.84 6.04
CA ARG A 218 41.05 7.60 6.38
C ARG A 218 40.75 6.49 5.38
N LEU A 219 39.58 6.56 4.76
CA LEU A 219 39.10 5.59 3.78
C LEU A 219 39.40 6.01 2.33
N ALA A 220 40.13 7.11 2.10
CA ALA A 220 40.53 7.53 0.76
C ALA A 220 41.71 6.72 0.21
N TRP A 221 41.67 6.40 -1.08
CA TRP A 221 42.75 5.72 -1.80
C TRP A 221 42.91 6.22 -3.24
N THR A 222 44.05 5.90 -3.85
CA THR A 222 44.30 6.18 -5.27
C THR A 222 43.93 4.93 -6.08
N PRO A 223 42.96 4.99 -7.02
CA PRO A 223 42.49 3.82 -7.77
C PRO A 223 43.63 3.03 -8.45
N SER A 224 44.60 3.73 -9.04
CA SER A 224 45.73 3.12 -9.75
C SER A 224 46.61 2.21 -8.89
N SER A 225 46.57 2.36 -7.56
CA SER A 225 47.34 1.52 -6.63
C SER A 225 46.64 0.20 -6.27
N TYR A 226 45.34 0.10 -6.58
CA TYR A 226 44.48 -1.03 -6.22
C TYR A 226 43.59 -1.43 -7.40
N GLY A 227 44.16 -1.60 -8.60
CA GLY A 227 43.42 -2.16 -9.74
C GLY A 227 42.37 -1.27 -10.38
N ASP A 228 42.53 0.05 -10.27
CA ASP A 228 41.54 1.04 -10.72
C ASP A 228 40.17 0.90 -10.03
N LEU A 229 40.15 0.31 -8.82
CA LEU A 229 38.94 0.24 -7.98
C LEU A 229 38.47 1.65 -7.61
N GLN A 230 37.26 2.01 -8.05
CA GLN A 230 36.62 3.30 -7.79
C GLN A 230 35.72 3.29 -6.56
N LEU A 231 35.16 2.13 -6.22
CA LEU A 231 34.25 1.97 -5.10
C LEU A 231 34.37 0.58 -4.48
N ILE A 232 34.02 0.49 -3.21
CA ILE A 232 33.90 -0.75 -2.47
C ILE A 232 32.62 -0.75 -1.62
N GLU A 233 32.01 -1.93 -1.49
CA GLU A 233 30.93 -2.15 -0.54
C GLU A 233 31.49 -2.79 0.73
N LEU A 234 31.13 -2.22 1.88
CA LEU A 234 31.55 -2.67 3.19
C LEU A 234 30.34 -2.90 4.08
N ASP A 235 30.47 -3.85 5.00
CA ASP A 235 29.54 -3.99 6.12
C ASP A 235 29.58 -2.71 6.98
N ALA A 236 28.41 -2.19 7.37
CA ALA A 236 28.28 -0.98 8.18
C ALA A 236 29.04 -1.06 9.52
N ASN A 237 29.29 -2.25 10.05
CA ASN A 237 30.02 -2.45 11.31
C ASN A 237 31.54 -2.30 11.17
N LYS A 238 32.06 -2.16 9.94
CA LYS A 238 33.51 -1.99 9.67
C LYS A 238 33.95 -0.54 9.55
N VAL A 239 33.02 0.40 9.42
CA VAL A 239 33.32 1.83 9.30
C VAL A 239 32.62 2.62 10.40
N TRP A 240 33.09 3.83 10.65
CA TRP A 240 32.32 4.74 11.48
C TRP A 240 31.08 5.23 10.74
N ARG A 241 29.96 5.31 11.45
CA ARG A 241 28.71 5.86 10.94
C ARG A 241 27.98 6.67 12.03
N PRO A 242 27.24 7.71 11.65
CA PRO A 242 26.43 8.47 12.60
C PRO A 242 25.28 7.62 13.17
N THR A 243 24.93 7.84 14.43
CA THR A 243 23.75 7.22 15.04
C THR A 243 22.51 8.00 14.62
N ILE A 244 21.76 7.46 13.65
CA ILE A 244 20.53 8.05 13.11
C ILE A 244 19.32 7.25 13.57
N GLN A 245 18.25 7.95 13.94
CA GLN A 245 16.97 7.39 14.35
C GLN A 245 15.82 8.10 13.65
N LEU A 246 14.71 7.41 13.47
CA LEU A 246 13.45 8.01 13.04
C LEU A 246 12.87 8.86 14.18
N LEU A 247 12.69 10.15 13.92
CA LEU A 247 12.00 11.08 14.81
C LEU A 247 10.49 10.99 14.59
N MET A 248 9.69 11.33 15.60
CA MET A 248 8.22 11.33 15.51
C MET A 248 7.63 9.99 15.05
N ASN A 249 8.31 8.89 15.37
CA ASN A 249 7.89 7.53 15.05
C ASN A 249 6.56 7.20 15.73
N ALA A 250 5.58 6.75 14.95
CA ALA A 250 4.27 6.30 15.42
C ALA A 250 4.14 4.76 15.48
N ASN A 251 5.15 4.01 15.02
CA ASN A 251 5.15 2.55 15.08
C ASN A 251 5.77 2.03 16.40
N PRO A 252 5.00 1.37 17.29
CA PRO A 252 5.54 0.84 18.54
C PRO A 252 6.58 -0.27 18.36
N ASP A 253 6.59 -0.95 17.21
CA ASP A 253 7.50 -2.05 16.90
C ASP A 253 8.81 -1.60 16.26
N TYR A 254 9.00 -0.31 16.01
CA TYR A 254 10.22 0.23 15.41
C TYR A 254 11.45 -0.03 16.30
N ARG A 255 12.43 -0.77 15.78
CA ARG A 255 13.69 -1.09 16.47
C ARG A 255 14.92 -0.33 15.94
N GLY A 256 14.73 0.56 14.97
CA GLY A 256 15.81 1.22 14.24
C GLY A 256 15.85 0.84 12.77
N PHE A 257 16.80 1.42 12.04
CA PHE A 257 17.06 1.06 10.65
C PHE A 257 17.81 -0.28 10.55
N PRO A 258 17.55 -1.11 9.52
CA PRO A 258 18.27 -2.36 9.32
C PRO A 258 19.77 -2.13 9.08
N GLU A 259 20.59 -3.12 9.43
CA GLU A 259 22.02 -3.10 9.12
C GLU A 259 22.22 -3.43 7.64
N VAL A 260 22.47 -2.38 6.85
CA VAL A 260 22.77 -2.46 5.41
C VAL A 260 24.21 -2.06 5.15
N ASN A 261 24.78 -2.58 4.06
CA ASN A 261 26.13 -2.25 3.64
C ASN A 261 26.25 -0.76 3.29
N VAL A 262 27.44 -0.21 3.48
CA VAL A 262 27.82 1.14 3.05
C VAL A 262 28.65 1.07 1.78
N VAL A 263 28.54 2.09 0.96
CA VAL A 263 29.35 2.25 -0.25
C VAL A 263 30.42 3.29 0.03
N VAL A 264 31.68 2.95 -0.17
CA VAL A 264 32.81 3.88 -0.04
C VAL A 264 33.40 4.11 -1.42
N LYS A 265 33.55 5.38 -1.81
CA LYS A 265 34.22 5.80 -3.05
C LYS A 265 35.70 6.06 -2.81
N ALA A 266 36.50 6.00 -3.88
CA ALA A 266 37.95 6.13 -3.82
C ALA A 266 38.44 7.49 -3.29
N ASP A 267 37.65 8.55 -3.51
CA ASP A 267 37.92 9.87 -2.95
C ASP A 267 37.79 9.93 -1.42
N GLY A 268 37.14 8.95 -0.79
CA GLY A 268 36.86 8.92 0.65
C GLY A 268 35.42 9.34 1.01
N GLU A 269 34.57 9.60 0.02
CA GLU A 269 33.13 9.78 0.23
C GLU A 269 32.47 8.44 0.60
N VAL A 270 31.67 8.45 1.66
CA VAL A 270 30.87 7.30 2.11
C VAL A 270 29.41 7.61 1.90
N LEU A 271 28.69 6.69 1.26
CA LEU A 271 27.25 6.70 1.07
C LEU A 271 26.61 5.61 1.93
N TRP A 272 25.63 6.01 2.74
CA TRP A 272 24.78 5.12 3.52
C TRP A 272 23.31 5.35 3.18
N ILE A 273 22.64 4.28 2.76
CA ILE A 273 21.26 4.32 2.30
C ILE A 273 20.37 3.78 3.43
N LEU A 274 19.40 4.56 3.86
CA LEU A 274 18.40 4.18 4.85
C LEU A 274 17.05 3.99 4.17
N GLU A 275 16.76 2.77 3.72
CA GLU A 275 15.50 2.41 3.07
C GLU A 275 14.64 1.57 4.02
N ASN A 276 13.41 2.02 4.31
CA ASN A 276 12.47 1.27 5.14
C ASN A 276 11.02 1.79 5.00
N LEU A 277 10.07 1.00 5.49
CA LEU A 277 8.70 1.43 5.75
C LEU A 277 8.67 2.26 7.04
N LEU A 278 8.48 3.58 6.90
CA LEU A 278 8.50 4.52 8.00
C LEU A 278 7.07 4.93 8.37
N VAL A 279 6.78 4.91 9.67
CA VAL A 279 5.49 5.33 10.23
C VAL A 279 5.71 6.55 11.12
N THR A 280 5.17 7.70 10.74
CA THR A 280 5.40 8.97 11.43
C THR A 280 4.10 9.68 11.76
N THR A 281 4.08 10.43 12.87
CA THR A 281 2.93 11.27 13.23
C THR A 281 2.80 12.48 12.32
N CYS A 282 1.57 12.89 12.06
CA CYS A 282 1.24 14.04 11.22
C CYS A 282 0.49 15.13 12.00
N ASN A 283 0.54 16.36 11.48
CA ASN A 283 -0.36 17.43 11.90
C ASN A 283 -1.50 17.56 10.90
N LEU A 284 -2.74 17.44 11.38
CA LEU A 284 -3.97 17.42 10.58
C LEU A 284 -4.89 18.56 10.98
N ASP A 285 -5.24 19.43 10.03
CA ASP A 285 -6.17 20.55 10.22
C ASP A 285 -7.64 20.11 10.09
N GLN A 286 -8.09 19.28 11.03
CA GLN A 286 -9.40 18.62 11.00
C GLN A 286 -10.62 19.55 11.00
N TYR A 287 -10.48 20.82 11.40
CA TYR A 287 -11.64 21.72 11.52
C TYR A 287 -12.30 21.97 10.15
N PHE A 288 -11.49 22.05 9.08
CA PHE A 288 -11.93 22.37 7.73
C PHE A 288 -12.25 21.14 6.87
N PHE A 289 -12.31 19.94 7.44
CA PHE A 289 -12.68 18.72 6.72
C PHE A 289 -13.97 18.93 5.87
N PRO A 290 -14.00 18.53 4.58
CA PRO A 290 -12.97 17.80 3.81
C PRO A 290 -12.01 18.69 2.98
N PHE A 291 -11.96 20.00 3.26
CA PHE A 291 -11.02 20.96 2.65
C PHE A 291 -9.75 21.13 3.51
N ASP A 292 -9.41 20.08 4.23
CA ASP A 292 -8.29 20.01 5.16
C ASP A 292 -6.94 19.85 4.44
N ASN A 293 -5.91 20.33 5.11
CA ASN A 293 -4.51 20.06 4.76
C ASN A 293 -3.89 19.22 5.87
N MET A 294 -2.97 18.34 5.47
CA MET A 294 -2.20 17.52 6.39
C MET A 294 -0.72 17.67 6.10
N THR A 295 0.08 17.86 7.14
CA THR A 295 1.54 17.95 7.04
C THR A 295 2.18 16.82 7.83
N CYS A 296 2.92 15.95 7.13
CA CYS A 296 3.57 14.78 7.70
C CYS A 296 5.09 14.92 7.55
N PRO A 297 5.80 15.36 8.60
CA PRO A 297 7.25 15.39 8.60
C PRO A 297 7.85 14.00 8.89
N ILE A 298 8.58 13.44 7.92
CA ILE A 298 9.38 12.24 8.10
C ILE A 298 10.81 12.68 8.37
N CYS A 299 11.23 12.66 9.63
CA CYS A 299 12.53 13.19 10.02
C CYS A 299 13.46 12.09 10.51
N VAL A 300 14.69 12.09 10.03
CA VAL A 300 15.79 11.28 10.56
C VAL A 300 16.80 12.20 11.24
N GLY A 301 17.28 11.80 12.41
CA GLY A 301 18.20 12.62 13.17
C GLY A 301 18.92 11.86 14.26
N GLY A 302 19.88 12.51 14.89
CA GLY A 302 20.77 11.90 15.86
C GLY A 302 21.32 12.88 16.87
N LYS A 303 22.03 12.33 17.85
CA LYS A 303 22.87 13.15 18.75
C LYS A 303 24.25 13.27 18.15
N PHE A 304 24.57 14.45 17.66
CA PHE A 304 25.87 14.77 17.08
C PHE A 304 26.79 15.49 18.08
N ARG A 305 28.10 15.42 17.82
CA ARG A 305 29.11 16.21 18.53
C ARG A 305 28.96 17.68 18.10
N SER A 306 29.35 18.61 18.98
CA SER A 306 29.39 20.03 18.62
C SER A 306 30.32 20.24 17.40
N GLY A 307 29.77 20.80 16.32
CA GLY A 307 30.47 20.99 15.05
C GLY A 307 29.99 20.05 13.92
N ASP A 308 29.54 18.84 14.27
CA ASP A 308 28.98 17.90 13.30
C ASP A 308 27.51 18.28 13.00
N GLU A 309 27.11 18.26 11.73
CA GLU A 309 25.76 18.63 11.32
C GLU A 309 25.30 17.92 10.04
N ILE A 310 23.99 17.85 9.86
CA ILE A 310 23.35 17.40 8.64
C ILE A 310 22.97 18.63 7.80
N ARG A 311 23.38 18.61 6.53
CA ARG A 311 23.05 19.62 5.53
C ARG A 311 22.39 18.98 4.31
N CYS A 312 21.77 19.83 3.51
CA CYS A 312 21.27 19.46 2.20
C CYS A 312 22.41 19.24 1.21
N ARG A 313 22.26 18.24 0.35
CA ARG A 313 23.10 18.14 -0.85
C ARG A 313 22.55 19.07 -1.94
N GLU A 314 23.41 19.94 -2.47
CA GLU A 314 23.06 20.95 -3.50
C GLU A 314 23.41 20.51 -4.94
N GLU A 315 24.08 19.38 -5.13
CA GLU A 315 24.52 18.92 -6.45
C GLU A 315 23.36 18.33 -7.28
N ASN A 316 23.56 18.24 -8.60
CA ASN A 316 22.59 17.71 -9.58
C ASN A 316 22.21 16.26 -9.24
N SER A 317 21.19 16.09 -8.39
CA SER A 317 20.57 14.79 -8.16
C SER A 317 19.99 14.27 -9.46
N THR A 318 19.97 12.95 -9.60
CA THR A 318 19.20 12.30 -10.67
C THR A 318 17.74 12.71 -10.57
N GLU A 319 17.00 12.72 -11.69
CA GLU A 319 15.59 13.18 -11.74
C GLU A 319 14.67 12.52 -10.68
N ASP A 320 15.09 11.36 -10.14
CA ASP A 320 14.33 10.59 -9.16
C ASP A 320 14.67 10.87 -7.69
N VAL A 321 15.74 11.58 -7.35
CA VAL A 321 16.14 11.83 -5.94
C VAL A 321 15.98 13.32 -5.58
N MET A 322 15.32 13.61 -4.46
CA MET A 322 14.97 14.97 -4.05
C MET A 322 16.18 15.68 -3.43
N ASN A 323 16.48 16.88 -3.92
CA ASN A 323 17.35 17.85 -3.25
C ASN A 323 16.52 18.85 -2.43
N CYS A 324 17.16 19.73 -1.67
CA CYS A 324 16.45 20.70 -0.81
C CYS A 324 15.87 21.92 -1.55
N SER A 325 16.11 22.06 -2.84
CA SER A 325 15.58 23.17 -3.65
C SER A 325 14.35 22.80 -4.48
N GLY A 326 13.96 21.52 -4.46
CA GLY A 326 12.87 20.97 -5.28
C GLY A 326 11.67 20.49 -4.45
N THR A 327 10.50 20.52 -5.09
CA THR A 327 9.29 19.86 -4.60
C THR A 327 8.86 18.78 -5.58
N ARG A 328 8.56 17.57 -5.12
CA ARG A 328 8.01 16.49 -5.97
C ARG A 328 6.53 16.31 -5.71
N GLU A 329 5.80 16.00 -6.76
CA GLU A 329 4.47 15.41 -6.61
C GLU A 329 4.56 13.89 -6.55
N VAL A 330 3.92 13.29 -5.55
CA VAL A 330 3.85 11.83 -5.36
C VAL A 330 2.40 11.39 -5.57
N PRO A 331 2.14 10.29 -6.30
CA PRO A 331 0.79 9.78 -6.45
C PRO A 331 0.19 9.40 -5.09
N GLY A 332 -0.83 10.13 -4.65
CA GLY A 332 -1.50 9.94 -3.36
C GLY A 332 -2.96 9.49 -3.45
N GLY A 333 -3.44 9.14 -4.65
CA GLY A 333 -4.83 8.72 -4.87
C GLY A 333 -5.84 9.83 -4.58
N GLU A 334 -6.47 9.79 -3.40
CA GLU A 334 -7.38 10.85 -2.90
C GLU A 334 -6.65 12.16 -2.59
N TRP A 335 -5.35 12.06 -2.27
CA TRP A 335 -4.53 13.18 -1.83
C TRP A 335 -3.65 13.70 -2.97
N SER A 336 -3.61 15.03 -3.10
CA SER A 336 -2.55 15.74 -3.82
C SER A 336 -1.38 15.90 -2.86
N VAL A 337 -0.24 15.30 -3.17
CA VAL A 337 0.91 15.22 -2.27
C VAL A 337 2.10 15.94 -2.87
N SER A 338 2.60 16.95 -2.17
CA SER A 338 3.86 17.61 -2.48
C SER A 338 4.89 17.32 -1.38
N VAL A 339 6.09 16.90 -1.77
CA VAL A 339 7.17 16.55 -0.85
C VAL A 339 8.31 17.55 -1.01
N SER A 340 8.86 18.02 0.12
CA SER A 340 10.07 18.85 0.16
C SER A 340 11.06 18.29 1.17
N LEU A 341 12.36 18.35 0.86
CA LEU A 341 13.43 17.96 1.79
C LEU A 341 13.98 19.20 2.50
N GLU A 342 14.10 19.13 3.82
CA GLU A 342 14.74 20.15 4.65
C GLU A 342 15.75 19.48 5.58
N ALA A 343 17.02 19.87 5.51
CA ALA A 343 18.06 19.36 6.41
C ALA A 343 18.80 20.52 7.08
N SER A 344 18.81 20.51 8.42
CA SER A 344 19.40 21.58 9.22
C SER A 344 19.79 21.09 10.61
N GLY A 345 21.03 21.40 11.02
CA GLY A 345 21.55 21.05 12.33
C GLY A 345 21.65 19.54 12.53
N ASN A 346 20.77 18.95 13.34
CA ASN A 346 20.88 17.54 13.76
C ASN A 346 19.84 16.62 13.10
N GLN A 347 19.09 17.10 12.11
CA GLN A 347 18.02 16.32 11.48
C GLN A 347 17.85 16.66 10.00
N ALA A 348 17.37 15.68 9.25
CA ALA A 348 16.88 15.82 7.88
C ALA A 348 15.43 15.34 7.83
N CYS A 349 14.54 16.15 7.25
CA CYS A 349 13.10 15.98 7.23
C CYS A 349 12.58 16.00 5.80
N LEU A 350 11.86 14.95 5.41
CA LEU A 350 10.97 14.96 4.26
C LEU A 350 9.61 15.47 4.74
N ASN A 351 9.30 16.72 4.41
CA ASN A 351 8.02 17.33 4.72
C ASN A 351 7.02 17.00 3.60
N LEU A 352 6.04 16.15 3.90
CA LEU A 352 4.95 15.84 3.00
C LEU A 352 3.79 16.78 3.31
N HIS A 353 3.38 17.56 2.32
CA HIS A 353 2.17 18.38 2.37
C HIS A 353 1.09 17.70 1.52
N LEU A 354 0.04 17.24 2.17
CA LEU A 354 -1.08 16.54 1.56
C LEU A 354 -2.31 17.45 1.56
N ARG A 355 -2.99 17.51 0.42
CA ARG A 355 -4.25 18.23 0.24
C ARG A 355 -5.32 17.29 -0.30
N ARG A 356 -6.43 17.17 0.41
CA ARG A 356 -7.52 16.23 0.06
C ARG A 356 -8.30 16.70 -1.17
N ASN A 357 -8.75 15.77 -2.00
CA ASN A 357 -9.84 16.04 -2.95
C ASN A 357 -11.21 15.92 -2.24
N PRO A 358 -11.94 17.03 -2.02
CA PRO A 358 -13.14 17.04 -1.18
C PRO A 358 -14.36 16.38 -1.84
N THR A 359 -14.33 16.10 -3.15
CA THR A 359 -15.52 15.79 -3.96
C THR A 359 -16.32 14.60 -3.42
N TYR A 360 -15.63 13.50 -3.08
CA TYR A 360 -16.26 12.29 -2.58
C TYR A 360 -16.99 12.55 -1.26
N HIS A 361 -16.30 13.17 -0.29
CA HIS A 361 -16.86 13.49 1.01
C HIS A 361 -17.97 14.54 0.95
N MET A 362 -17.88 15.52 0.04
CA MET A 362 -18.96 16.48 -0.19
C MET A 362 -20.23 15.77 -0.67
N CYS A 363 -20.11 14.85 -1.62
CA CYS A 363 -21.26 14.09 -2.12
C CYS A 363 -21.86 13.16 -1.07
N THR A 364 -21.05 12.49 -0.25
CA THR A 364 -21.52 11.46 0.70
C THR A 364 -21.94 12.00 2.05
N THR A 365 -21.42 13.16 2.49
CA THR A 365 -21.73 13.72 3.82
C THR A 365 -22.68 14.91 3.77
N VAL A 366 -22.47 15.86 2.84
CA VAL A 366 -23.27 17.09 2.75
C VAL A 366 -24.60 16.83 2.05
N THR A 367 -24.64 15.96 1.03
CA THR A 367 -25.88 15.67 0.30
C THR A 367 -26.96 15.04 1.20
N PRO A 368 -26.69 14.00 2.00
CA PRO A 368 -27.70 13.44 2.90
C PRO A 368 -28.16 14.45 3.95
N PHE A 369 -27.26 15.28 4.47
CA PHE A 369 -27.60 16.37 5.38
C PHE A 369 -28.62 17.34 4.75
N MET A 370 -28.35 17.80 3.51
CA MET A 370 -29.24 18.73 2.79
C MET A 370 -30.60 18.09 2.50
N VAL A 371 -30.61 16.83 2.06
CA VAL A 371 -31.85 16.09 1.75
C VAL A 371 -32.68 15.87 3.01
N LEU A 372 -32.09 15.37 4.11
CA LEU A 372 -32.81 15.13 5.37
C LEU A 372 -33.35 16.42 6.00
N SER A 373 -32.59 17.51 5.92
CA SER A 373 -33.05 18.83 6.38
C SER A 373 -34.23 19.36 5.55
N LEU A 374 -34.22 19.13 4.23
CA LEU A 374 -35.33 19.49 3.35
C LEU A 374 -36.56 18.62 3.61
N LEU A 375 -36.38 17.31 3.79
CA LEU A 375 -37.45 16.38 4.14
C LEU A 375 -38.08 16.76 5.50
N MET A 376 -37.28 17.25 6.45
CA MET A 376 -37.80 17.77 7.72
C MET A 376 -38.74 18.97 7.52
N CYS A 377 -38.50 19.82 6.51
CA CYS A 377 -39.42 20.93 6.20
C CYS A 377 -40.79 20.42 5.74
N LEU A 378 -40.86 19.27 5.05
CA LEU A 378 -42.12 18.68 4.59
C LEU A 378 -43.02 18.24 5.75
N THR A 379 -42.47 18.02 6.95
CA THR A 379 -43.25 17.68 8.16
C THR A 379 -44.26 18.76 8.56
N PHE A 380 -44.02 20.02 8.18
CA PHE A 380 -44.92 21.16 8.44
C PHE A 380 -46.01 21.35 7.38
N PHE A 381 -45.92 20.63 6.26
CA PHE A 381 -46.94 20.62 5.21
C PHE A 381 -47.89 19.42 5.34
N LEU A 382 -47.51 18.41 6.12
CA LEU A 382 -48.33 17.23 6.33
C LEU A 382 -49.45 17.54 7.35
N PRO A 383 -50.72 17.19 7.07
CA PRO A 383 -51.82 17.43 7.99
C PRO A 383 -51.58 16.75 9.34
N ALA A 384 -52.08 17.36 10.42
CA ALA A 384 -52.01 16.81 11.78
C ALA A 384 -52.95 15.59 11.98
N ASP A 385 -53.87 15.38 11.03
CA ASP A 385 -54.91 14.37 11.07
C ASP A 385 -54.34 12.99 10.69
N GLY A 386 -53.65 12.38 11.65
CA GLY A 386 -53.07 11.05 11.52
C GLY A 386 -51.69 10.97 12.16
N GLY A 387 -51.44 9.94 12.97
CA GLY A 387 -50.14 9.71 13.62
C GLY A 387 -48.96 9.53 12.66
N ALA A 388 -49.20 9.44 11.36
CA ALA A 388 -48.20 9.34 10.29
C ALA A 388 -47.22 10.52 10.29
N ARG A 389 -47.65 11.74 10.65
CA ARG A 389 -46.78 12.91 10.74
C ARG A 389 -45.64 12.74 11.75
N LEU A 390 -45.96 12.25 12.95
CA LEU A 390 -44.97 11.99 13.99
C LEU A 390 -44.06 10.82 13.59
N GLY A 391 -44.62 9.77 12.97
CA GLY A 391 -43.83 8.66 12.45
C GLY A 391 -42.79 9.09 11.41
N TYR A 392 -43.20 9.90 10.42
CA TYR A 392 -42.31 10.43 9.38
C TYR A 392 -41.19 11.31 9.95
N ALA A 393 -41.52 12.18 10.90
CA ALA A 393 -40.54 13.10 11.44
C ALA A 393 -39.56 12.39 12.41
N MET A 394 -39.99 11.34 13.11
CA MET A 394 -39.11 10.45 13.89
C MET A 394 -38.14 9.65 13.00
N THR A 395 -38.59 9.16 11.83
CA THR A 395 -37.69 8.41 10.92
C THR A 395 -36.62 9.30 10.31
N ILE A 396 -36.92 10.56 10.00
CA ILE A 396 -35.91 11.54 9.56
C ILE A 396 -34.89 11.82 10.66
N LEU A 397 -35.34 12.03 11.91
CA LEU A 397 -34.44 12.26 13.04
C LEU A 397 -33.51 11.06 13.27
N LEU A 398 -34.04 9.83 13.20
CA LEU A 398 -33.24 8.61 13.30
C LEU A 398 -32.24 8.51 12.14
N SER A 399 -32.68 8.80 10.91
CA SER A 399 -31.80 8.79 9.73
C SER A 399 -30.67 9.83 9.84
N MET A 400 -30.94 10.99 10.43
CA MET A 400 -29.94 12.03 10.69
C MET A 400 -28.93 11.61 11.77
N PHE A 401 -29.38 10.93 12.83
CA PHE A 401 -28.49 10.36 13.84
C PHE A 401 -27.59 9.26 13.25
N VAL A 402 -28.14 8.39 12.40
CA VAL A 402 -27.34 7.38 11.67
C VAL A 402 -26.30 8.04 10.78
N ASN A 403 -26.64 9.14 10.09
CA ASN A 403 -25.68 9.91 9.31
C ASN A 403 -24.51 10.44 10.18
N LEU A 404 -24.80 10.93 11.40
CA LEU A 404 -23.74 11.33 12.33
C LEU A 404 -22.82 10.17 12.70
N VAL A 405 -23.38 8.99 13.03
CA VAL A 405 -22.58 7.81 13.41
C VAL A 405 -21.63 7.41 12.28
N VAL A 406 -22.12 7.38 11.04
CA VAL A 406 -21.28 7.11 9.86
C VAL A 406 -20.18 8.17 9.73
N ILE A 407 -20.51 9.44 9.96
CA ILE A 407 -19.52 10.51 9.93
C ILE A 407 -18.43 10.31 11.00
N THR A 408 -18.79 9.89 12.22
CA THR A 408 -17.81 9.70 13.29
C THR A 408 -16.80 8.58 13.06
N ASP A 409 -17.05 7.66 12.11
CA ASP A 409 -16.12 6.55 11.82
C ASP A 409 -14.85 7.01 11.09
N PHE A 410 -14.92 8.08 10.30
CA PHE A 410 -13.78 8.61 9.55
C PHE A 410 -13.26 9.95 10.08
N LEU A 411 -13.82 10.47 11.17
CA LEU A 411 -13.29 11.67 11.81
C LEU A 411 -12.17 11.31 12.82
N PRO A 412 -11.10 12.12 12.89
CA PRO A 412 -10.05 11.97 13.90
C PRO A 412 -10.62 11.96 15.32
N ARG A 413 -10.13 11.02 16.15
CA ARG A 413 -10.42 11.02 17.60
C ARG A 413 -9.49 12.02 18.29
N SER A 414 -9.79 13.31 18.14
CA SER A 414 -8.96 14.38 18.70
C SER A 414 -9.75 15.27 19.70
N GLY A 415 -9.06 16.25 20.28
CA GLY A 415 -9.68 17.27 21.14
C GLY A 415 -10.61 18.26 20.42
N ASN A 416 -10.52 18.40 19.08
CA ASN A 416 -11.33 19.38 18.33
C ASN A 416 -12.31 18.68 17.38
N ILE A 417 -13.59 19.04 17.48
CA ILE A 417 -14.65 18.51 16.62
C ILE A 417 -14.62 19.25 15.26
N PRO A 418 -14.64 18.54 14.11
CA PRO A 418 -14.72 19.14 12.78
C PRO A 418 -15.97 20.00 12.56
N PHE A 419 -15.86 20.99 11.67
CA PHE A 419 -16.98 21.89 11.32
C PHE A 419 -18.25 21.13 10.92
N ILE A 420 -18.12 20.13 10.04
CA ILE A 420 -19.25 19.32 9.57
C ILE A 420 -19.94 18.55 10.71
N GLY A 421 -19.16 18.07 11.68
CA GLY A 421 -19.68 17.38 12.86
C GLY A 421 -20.49 18.32 13.76
N ILE A 422 -20.01 19.55 13.97
CA ILE A 422 -20.73 20.56 14.75
C ILE A 422 -22.04 20.94 14.06
N VAL A 423 -22.04 21.16 12.75
CA VAL A 423 -23.26 21.45 11.97
C VAL A 423 -24.27 20.31 12.09
N ASN A 424 -23.81 19.05 12.01
CA ASN A 424 -24.67 17.89 12.15
C ASN A 424 -25.29 17.79 13.57
N ILE A 425 -24.50 17.98 14.62
CA ILE A 425 -24.97 17.98 16.02
C ILE A 425 -26.00 19.10 16.24
N VAL A 426 -25.72 20.33 15.78
CA VAL A 426 -26.66 21.45 15.89
C VAL A 426 -27.96 21.15 15.15
N ALA A 427 -27.90 20.55 13.97
CA ALA A 427 -29.08 20.15 13.22
C ALA A 427 -29.89 19.07 13.96
N ILE A 428 -29.26 18.06 14.55
CA ILE A 428 -29.95 17.04 15.37
C ILE A 428 -30.68 17.68 16.55
N VAL A 429 -30.01 18.58 17.28
CA VAL A 429 -30.62 19.30 18.41
C VAL A 429 -31.80 20.14 17.94
N MET A 430 -31.64 20.89 16.85
CA MET A 430 -32.72 21.68 16.26
C MET A 430 -33.91 20.80 15.85
N MET A 431 -33.67 19.73 15.09
CA MET A 431 -34.70 18.79 14.65
C MET A 431 -35.43 18.16 15.86
N SER A 432 -34.71 17.84 16.93
CA SER A 432 -35.30 17.30 18.16
C SER A 432 -36.20 18.31 18.87
N VAL A 433 -35.80 19.58 18.95
CA VAL A 433 -36.64 20.65 19.51
C VAL A 433 -37.90 20.84 18.66
N PHE A 434 -37.77 20.85 17.33
CA PHE A 434 -38.92 20.94 16.43
C PHE A 434 -39.85 19.74 16.57
N MET A 435 -39.32 18.53 16.77
CA MET A 435 -40.13 17.34 17.05
C MET A 435 -40.98 17.46 18.33
N LEU A 436 -40.43 18.06 19.38
CA LEU A 436 -41.19 18.33 20.60
C LEU A 436 -42.29 19.37 20.36
N VAL A 437 -41.98 20.42 19.60
CA VAL A 437 -42.95 21.47 19.23
C VAL A 437 -44.06 20.91 18.33
N THR A 438 -43.75 20.09 17.33
CA THR A 438 -44.78 19.46 16.47
C THR A 438 -45.65 18.50 17.25
N THR A 439 -45.08 17.74 18.20
CA THR A 439 -45.88 16.91 19.13
C THR A 439 -46.82 17.76 19.96
N TRP A 440 -46.37 18.92 20.44
CA TRP A 440 -47.21 19.87 21.16
C TRP A 440 -48.31 20.47 20.27
N ILE A 441 -48.00 20.84 19.01
CA ILE A 441 -48.99 21.35 18.04
C ILE A 441 -50.06 20.31 17.74
N VAL A 442 -49.69 19.05 17.50
CA VAL A 442 -50.65 17.95 17.26
C VAL A 442 -51.54 17.73 18.49
N ARG A 443 -51.00 17.83 19.71
CA ARG A 443 -51.82 17.77 20.93
C ARG A 443 -52.75 18.98 21.08
N LEU A 444 -52.32 20.14 20.61
CA LEU A 444 -53.10 21.37 20.65
C LEU A 444 -54.25 21.35 19.64
N SER A 445 -54.04 20.77 18.45
CA SER A 445 -55.07 20.68 17.41
C SER A 445 -56.23 19.75 17.81
N GLN A 446 -55.95 18.74 18.63
CA GLN A 446 -56.95 17.79 19.14
C GLN A 446 -57.78 18.34 20.32
N ARG A 447 -57.66 19.63 20.65
CA ARG A 447 -58.32 20.23 21.81
C ARG A 447 -59.76 20.65 21.47
N GLU A 448 -60.74 20.12 22.20
CA GLU A 448 -62.17 20.40 21.95
C GLU A 448 -62.72 21.64 22.69
N THR A 449 -61.92 22.32 23.52
CA THR A 449 -62.41 23.46 24.34
C THR A 449 -62.51 24.75 23.55
N GLU A 450 -63.43 25.66 23.86
CA GLU A 450 -63.43 26.99 23.20
C GLU A 450 -62.16 27.81 23.49
N MET A 451 -61.60 28.42 22.44
CA MET A 451 -60.38 29.24 22.55
C MET A 451 -60.68 30.65 23.06
N SER A 452 -59.83 31.16 23.97
CA SER A 452 -59.92 32.54 24.49
C SER A 452 -59.84 33.59 23.38
N GLN A 453 -60.63 34.67 23.51
CA GLN A 453 -60.67 35.76 22.51
C GLN A 453 -59.31 36.43 22.28
N CYS A 454 -58.48 36.57 23.32
CA CYS A 454 -57.15 37.16 23.17
C CYS A 454 -56.26 36.30 22.26
N THR A 455 -56.29 34.98 22.45
CA THR A 455 -55.57 34.00 21.64
C THR A 455 -56.04 33.99 20.19
N LYS A 456 -57.36 34.11 19.96
CA LYS A 456 -57.94 34.24 18.60
C LYS A 456 -57.44 35.49 17.87
N VAL A 457 -57.40 36.65 18.54
CA VAL A 457 -56.92 37.91 17.92
C VAL A 457 -55.43 37.85 17.61
N PHE A 458 -54.63 37.31 18.53
CA PHE A 458 -53.18 37.25 18.37
C PHE A 458 -52.76 36.26 17.28
N PHE A 459 -53.15 34.99 17.39
CA PHE A 459 -52.67 33.95 16.48
C PHE A 459 -53.40 33.92 15.13
N LEU A 460 -54.74 33.86 15.12
CA LEU A 460 -55.51 33.81 13.86
C LEU A 460 -55.60 35.18 13.16
N GLY A 461 -55.24 36.26 13.85
CA GLY A 461 -55.23 37.61 13.29
C GLY A 461 -53.83 38.12 12.97
N CYS A 462 -53.02 38.37 13.99
CA CYS A 462 -51.70 38.99 13.83
C CYS A 462 -50.68 38.01 13.23
N CYS A 463 -50.53 36.83 13.82
CA CYS A 463 -49.58 35.82 13.35
C CYS A 463 -49.97 35.25 11.97
N ALA A 464 -51.27 34.98 11.73
CA ALA A 464 -51.73 34.49 10.43
C ALA A 464 -51.40 35.46 9.27
N ARG A 465 -51.53 36.78 9.49
CA ARG A 465 -51.11 37.79 8.51
C ARG A 465 -49.59 37.84 8.31
N LEU A 466 -48.83 37.73 9.40
CA LEU A 466 -47.37 37.70 9.35
C LEU A 466 -46.86 36.51 8.51
N VAL A 467 -47.59 35.40 8.49
CA VAL A 467 -47.22 34.18 7.76
C VAL A 467 -47.96 34.01 6.43
N LEU A 468 -48.52 35.09 5.88
CA LEU A 468 -49.19 35.12 4.56
C LEU A 468 -50.43 34.21 4.44
N LEU A 469 -51.03 33.77 5.56
CA LEU A 469 -52.27 32.99 5.58
C LEU A 469 -53.54 33.87 5.58
N GLY A 470 -53.40 35.21 5.66
CA GLY A 470 -54.53 36.13 5.74
C GLY A 470 -55.16 36.21 7.14
N ASP A 471 -56.40 36.71 7.25
CA ASP A 471 -57.12 36.79 8.52
C ASP A 471 -58.06 35.58 8.69
N MET A 472 -57.61 34.59 9.45
CA MET A 472 -58.30 33.31 9.66
C MET A 472 -59.41 33.39 10.72
N ARG A 473 -59.69 34.58 11.27
CA ARG A 473 -60.77 34.78 12.26
C ARG A 473 -62.17 34.74 11.66
N ARG A 474 -62.29 34.84 10.33
CA ARG A 474 -63.56 34.79 9.62
C ARG A 474 -63.60 33.51 8.81
N VAL A 475 -64.53 32.63 9.15
CA VAL A 475 -64.99 31.59 8.21
C VAL A 475 -65.35 32.34 6.92
N PRO A 476 -64.79 31.98 5.75
CA PRO A 476 -65.40 32.41 4.50
C PRO A 476 -66.82 31.86 4.60
N LYS A 477 -67.83 32.74 4.75
CA LYS A 477 -69.18 32.32 4.40
C LYS A 477 -69.03 31.72 3.02
N GLU A 478 -69.43 30.46 2.85
CA GLU A 478 -69.79 30.00 1.53
C GLU A 478 -70.65 31.12 0.95
N ASP A 479 -70.13 31.86 -0.01
CA ASP A 479 -70.99 32.51 -0.96
C ASP A 479 -71.74 31.34 -1.57
N LYS A 480 -72.96 31.14 -1.08
CA LYS A 480 -74.02 30.39 -1.74
C LYS A 480 -74.45 31.07 -3.04
N ASP A 481 -73.48 31.64 -3.74
CA ASP A 481 -73.56 32.16 -5.08
C ASP A 481 -72.62 31.32 -5.96
N ILE A 482 -72.71 29.98 -5.83
CA ILE A 482 -72.73 29.20 -7.07
C ILE A 482 -73.90 29.76 -7.83
N LEU A 483 -73.58 30.61 -8.81
CA LEU A 483 -74.33 30.92 -10.02
C LEU A 483 -75.61 30.07 -10.13
N LEU A 484 -76.63 30.45 -9.36
CA LEU A 484 -78.01 30.14 -9.68
C LEU A 484 -78.24 30.99 -10.92
N VAL A 485 -77.88 30.43 -12.08
CA VAL A 485 -78.66 30.72 -13.28
C VAL A 485 -80.08 30.45 -12.84
N ASN A 486 -80.83 31.54 -12.68
CA ASN A 486 -82.28 31.54 -12.61
C ASN A 486 -82.80 30.89 -13.89
N SER A 487 -82.72 29.57 -14.00
CA SER A 487 -83.69 28.81 -14.76
C SER A 487 -84.80 28.45 -13.79
N ARG A 488 -85.52 29.50 -13.35
CA ARG A 488 -86.98 29.37 -13.27
C ARG A 488 -87.42 28.93 -14.66
N ILE A 489 -87.57 27.63 -14.88
CA ILE A 489 -88.45 27.18 -15.95
C ILE A 489 -89.86 27.38 -15.39
N VAL A 490 -90.31 28.63 -15.47
CA VAL A 490 -91.72 28.95 -15.60
C VAL A 490 -92.09 28.43 -16.99
N LEU A 491 -92.74 27.27 -17.04
CA LEU A 491 -93.64 26.95 -18.14
C LEU A 491 -95.03 27.24 -17.61
N ASP A 492 -95.36 28.54 -17.62
CA ASP A 492 -96.71 29.03 -17.47
C ASP A 492 -97.11 29.63 -18.83
N GLY A 493 -98.27 29.20 -19.34
CA GLY A 493 -98.88 29.61 -20.61
C GLY A 493 -98.17 29.04 -21.86
N ASP A 494 -98.82 28.50 -22.88
CA ASP A 494 -100.20 28.68 -23.31
C ASP A 494 -100.58 27.53 -24.27
N ASP A 495 -101.89 27.39 -24.47
CA ASP A 495 -102.56 26.58 -25.49
C ASP A 495 -101.76 26.34 -26.79
N ILE A 496 -101.56 25.07 -27.14
CA ILE A 496 -101.47 24.66 -28.55
C ILE A 496 -102.87 24.19 -28.95
N GLY A 497 -103.72 25.18 -29.24
CA GLY A 497 -104.87 24.97 -30.08
C GLY A 497 -104.40 24.56 -31.47
N ILE A 498 -104.73 23.33 -31.88
CA ILE A 498 -104.67 22.96 -33.30
C ILE A 498 -105.95 23.51 -33.93
N THR A 499 -105.83 24.68 -34.58
CA THR A 499 -106.81 25.15 -35.55
C THR A 499 -106.89 24.15 -36.70
N GLN A 500 -108.09 23.63 -36.96
CA GLN A 500 -108.42 23.00 -38.22
C GLN A 500 -108.15 23.98 -39.36
N ASP A 501 -107.35 23.57 -40.34
CA ASP A 501 -107.55 24.05 -41.70
C ASP A 501 -107.41 22.90 -42.69
N THR A 502 -108.35 22.89 -43.62
CA THR A 502 -108.64 21.84 -44.59
C THR A 502 -107.52 21.65 -45.62
N GLY A 503 -107.14 20.39 -45.90
CA GLY A 503 -106.22 20.08 -47.00
C GLY A 503 -105.92 18.59 -47.13
N ASN A 504 -106.61 17.95 -48.08
CA ASN A 504 -106.63 16.54 -48.42
C ASN A 504 -105.27 15.96 -48.90
N SER A 505 -104.72 14.91 -48.25
CA SER A 505 -104.16 13.70 -48.92
C SER A 505 -103.55 12.67 -47.93
N GLN A 506 -103.78 11.39 -48.25
CA GLN A 506 -103.54 10.14 -47.51
C GLN A 506 -102.12 9.86 -46.97
N GLY A 507 -102.05 9.22 -45.78
CA GLY A 507 -100.93 8.36 -45.34
C GLY A 507 -100.63 8.38 -43.83
N SER A 508 -100.95 7.28 -43.10
CA SER A 508 -100.47 6.94 -41.74
C SER A 508 -98.91 6.93 -41.67
N PRO A 509 -98.20 7.24 -40.54
CA PRO A 509 -98.55 6.97 -39.14
C PRO A 509 -98.21 8.10 -38.12
N GLU A 510 -99.23 8.68 -37.46
CA GLU A 510 -99.06 9.64 -36.34
C GLU A 510 -99.24 9.00 -34.93
N ALA A 511 -99.57 7.71 -34.86
CA ALA A 511 -99.90 7.05 -33.59
C ALA A 511 -98.67 6.67 -32.73
N ASP A 512 -97.47 6.61 -33.29
CA ASP A 512 -96.28 6.16 -32.56
C ASP A 512 -95.64 7.27 -31.70
N VAL A 513 -95.61 8.51 -32.19
CA VAL A 513 -94.90 9.60 -31.50
C VAL A 513 -95.64 10.06 -30.24
N ALA A 514 -96.97 10.16 -30.30
CA ALA A 514 -97.80 10.55 -29.15
C ALA A 514 -97.78 9.50 -28.01
N THR A 515 -97.66 8.22 -28.38
CA THR A 515 -97.61 7.10 -27.43
C THR A 515 -96.25 7.05 -26.72
N VAL A 516 -95.16 7.27 -27.48
CA VAL A 516 -93.80 7.41 -26.92
C VAL A 516 -93.69 8.63 -26.01
N LEU A 517 -94.27 9.78 -26.39
CA LEU A 517 -94.28 11.00 -25.56
C LEU A 517 -95.07 10.83 -24.25
N LYS A 518 -96.19 10.10 -24.28
CA LYS A 518 -96.92 9.72 -23.06
C LYS A 518 -96.11 8.78 -22.18
N GLY A 519 -95.43 7.81 -22.77
CA GLY A 519 -94.50 6.91 -22.07
C GLY A 519 -93.38 7.68 -21.36
N LEU A 520 -92.74 8.61 -22.07
CA LEU A 520 -91.66 9.45 -21.55
C LEU A 520 -92.12 10.36 -20.41
N LYS A 521 -93.32 10.96 -20.53
CA LYS A 521 -93.93 11.79 -19.46
C LYS A 521 -94.22 10.98 -18.20
N THR A 522 -94.60 9.71 -18.36
CA THR A 522 -94.92 8.82 -17.25
C THR A 522 -93.63 8.38 -16.54
N VAL A 523 -92.57 8.06 -17.30
CA VAL A 523 -91.24 7.76 -16.76
C VAL A 523 -90.66 8.99 -16.04
N MET A 524 -90.77 10.20 -16.60
CA MET A 524 -90.31 11.43 -15.96
C MET A 524 -91.01 11.75 -14.64
N ARG A 525 -92.32 11.48 -14.53
CA ARG A 525 -93.04 11.64 -13.25
C ARG A 525 -92.60 10.61 -12.22
N SER A 526 -92.37 9.37 -12.65
CA SER A 526 -91.88 8.31 -11.77
C SER A 526 -90.48 8.63 -11.25
N THR A 527 -89.57 9.11 -12.08
CA THR A 527 -88.21 9.48 -11.64
C THR A 527 -88.23 10.70 -10.74
N GLN A 528 -89.11 11.68 -10.98
CA GLN A 528 -89.25 12.84 -10.10
C GLN A 528 -89.80 12.46 -8.72
N GLN A 529 -90.77 11.55 -8.64
CA GLN A 529 -91.26 11.02 -7.36
C GLN A 529 -90.20 10.20 -6.61
N SER A 530 -89.40 9.40 -7.31
CA SER A 530 -88.28 8.67 -6.69
C SER A 530 -87.19 9.62 -6.19
N LEU A 531 -86.94 10.73 -6.88
CA LEU A 531 -85.98 11.76 -6.48
C LEU A 531 -86.47 12.54 -5.25
N GLU A 532 -87.77 12.84 -5.16
CA GLU A 532 -88.38 13.48 -4.00
C GLU A 532 -88.40 12.54 -2.78
N ALA A 533 -88.63 11.25 -2.98
CA ALA A 533 -88.52 10.25 -1.91
C ALA A 533 -87.08 10.07 -1.42
N LEU A 534 -86.09 10.08 -2.32
CA LEU A 534 -84.67 10.10 -1.95
C LEU A 534 -84.29 11.37 -1.19
N ARG A 535 -84.82 12.53 -1.59
CA ARG A 535 -84.61 13.81 -0.90
C ARG A 535 -85.19 13.80 0.51
N GLN A 536 -86.40 13.28 0.68
CA GLN A 536 -87.02 13.14 2.00
C GLN A 536 -86.27 12.12 2.88
N SER A 537 -85.72 11.06 2.29
CA SER A 537 -84.86 10.13 3.02
C SER A 537 -83.54 10.79 3.42
N LEU A 538 -82.90 11.56 2.55
CA LEU A 538 -81.68 12.32 2.86
C LEU A 538 -81.91 13.37 3.97
N ASP A 539 -83.06 14.05 3.94
CA ASP A 539 -83.47 15.02 4.97
C ASP A 539 -83.83 14.32 6.30
N GLY A 540 -84.34 13.08 6.25
CA GLY A 540 -84.57 12.24 7.42
C GLY A 540 -83.26 11.78 8.09
N TRP A 541 -82.27 11.36 7.29
CA TRP A 541 -80.91 11.05 7.79
C TRP A 541 -80.22 12.28 8.41
N LYS A 542 -80.56 13.48 7.93
CA LYS A 542 -80.07 14.74 8.49
C LYS A 542 -80.75 15.13 9.82
N LYS A 543 -81.93 14.56 10.14
CA LYS A 543 -82.73 14.90 11.34
C LYS A 543 -82.68 13.86 12.46
N ASP A 544 -82.45 12.59 12.14
CA ASP A 544 -82.39 11.49 13.14
C ASP A 544 -80.97 11.07 13.53
N GLY A 545 -79.93 11.75 13.01
CA GLY A 545 -78.62 11.77 13.65
C GLY A 545 -78.72 12.53 14.99
N PRO A 546 -77.95 12.15 16.04
CA PRO A 546 -77.97 12.87 17.30
C PRO A 546 -77.77 14.36 17.01
N SER A 547 -78.56 15.23 17.65
CA SER A 547 -78.41 16.69 17.57
C SER A 547 -76.96 17.07 17.84
N ASP A 548 -76.22 17.23 16.76
CA ASP A 548 -74.83 17.59 16.74
C ASP A 548 -74.78 18.96 16.09
N ASP A 549 -74.97 19.99 16.91
CA ASP A 549 -74.61 21.37 16.62
C ASP A 549 -73.07 21.50 16.51
N ARG A 550 -72.41 20.56 15.84
CA ARG A 550 -71.04 20.69 15.34
C ARG A 550 -71.19 21.20 13.92
N ASP A 551 -71.10 22.53 13.80
CA ASP A 551 -70.68 23.15 12.55
C ASP A 551 -69.60 22.27 11.89
N GLU A 552 -69.80 21.85 10.64
CA GLU A 552 -68.73 21.36 9.73
C GLU A 552 -67.76 22.52 9.38
N GLY A 553 -67.38 23.30 10.39
CA GLY A 553 -66.35 24.31 10.34
C GLY A 553 -65.13 23.75 11.06
N GLU A 554 -64.09 23.48 10.28
CA GLU A 554 -62.69 23.29 10.72
C GLU A 554 -62.42 24.02 12.05
N SER A 555 -62.02 23.27 13.08
CA SER A 555 -61.99 23.79 14.45
C SER A 555 -61.00 24.96 14.56
N ASP A 556 -61.30 25.96 15.39
CA ASP A 556 -60.39 27.11 15.58
C ASP A 556 -58.97 26.69 16.02
N TRP A 557 -58.83 25.50 16.62
CA TRP A 557 -57.54 24.89 17.00
C TRP A 557 -56.78 24.27 15.83
N GLU A 558 -57.46 23.68 14.84
CA GLU A 558 -56.85 23.21 13.59
C GLU A 558 -56.25 24.39 12.80
N ARG A 559 -57.00 25.49 12.72
CA ARG A 559 -56.52 26.74 12.10
C ARG A 559 -55.34 27.35 12.86
N LEU A 560 -55.37 27.30 14.20
CA LEU A 560 -54.24 27.70 15.02
C LEU A 560 -53.01 26.82 14.75
N ALA A 561 -53.18 25.50 14.66
CA ALA A 561 -52.11 24.56 14.37
C ALA A 561 -51.45 24.85 13.02
N LEU A 562 -52.24 25.18 11.99
CA LEU A 562 -51.74 25.61 10.68
C LEU A 562 -50.86 26.86 10.78
N VAL A 563 -51.28 27.88 11.54
CA VAL A 563 -50.50 29.11 11.76
C VAL A 563 -49.19 28.80 12.51
N LEU A 564 -49.25 27.97 13.54
CA LEU A 564 -48.08 27.56 14.32
C LEU A 564 -47.09 26.73 13.49
N ASP A 565 -47.55 25.84 12.62
CA ASP A 565 -46.71 25.04 11.74
C ASP A 565 -45.93 25.93 10.76
N ARG A 566 -46.57 26.96 10.20
CA ARG A 566 -45.89 27.89 9.31
C ARG A 566 -44.89 28.79 10.04
N LEU A 567 -45.20 29.22 11.27
CA LEU A 567 -44.23 29.92 12.12
C LEU A 567 -43.02 29.02 12.40
N CYS A 568 -43.25 27.74 12.76
CA CYS A 568 -42.18 26.78 13.01
C CYS A 568 -41.32 26.54 11.78
N LEU A 569 -41.92 26.46 10.58
CA LEU A 569 -41.18 26.37 9.32
C LEU A 569 -40.25 27.58 9.11
N ILE A 570 -40.74 28.81 9.35
CA ILE A 570 -39.93 30.03 9.22
C ILE A 570 -38.77 30.01 10.23
N PHE A 571 -39.04 29.65 11.49
CA PHE A 571 -37.99 29.54 12.50
C PHE A 571 -36.97 28.43 12.20
N TYR A 572 -37.41 27.29 11.66
CA TYR A 572 -36.53 26.20 11.27
C TYR A 572 -35.62 26.60 10.12
N LEU A 573 -36.17 27.19 9.06
CA LEU A 573 -35.39 27.69 7.92
C LEU A 573 -34.43 28.79 8.38
N GLY A 574 -34.91 29.77 9.17
CA GLY A 574 -34.07 30.82 9.72
C GLY A 574 -32.93 30.29 10.59
N GLY A 575 -33.21 29.29 11.44
CA GLY A 575 -32.21 28.60 12.25
C GLY A 575 -31.19 27.83 11.41
N LEU A 576 -31.64 27.15 10.36
CA LEU A 576 -30.76 26.43 9.42
C LEU A 576 -29.81 27.39 8.70
N PHE A 577 -30.32 28.49 8.14
CA PHE A 577 -29.51 29.51 7.47
C PHE A 577 -28.58 30.28 8.42
N ALA A 578 -28.99 30.52 9.66
CA ALA A 578 -28.16 31.19 10.66
C ALA A 578 -27.08 30.29 11.25
N SER A 579 -27.32 28.97 11.36
CA SER A 579 -26.41 28.03 12.03
C SER A 579 -25.03 27.98 11.37
N VAL A 580 -24.96 27.91 10.04
CA VAL A 580 -23.71 27.81 9.27
C VAL A 580 -22.76 29.00 9.51
N PRO A 581 -23.17 30.28 9.30
CA PRO A 581 -22.29 31.42 9.54
C PRO A 581 -21.94 31.62 11.02
N ILE A 582 -22.84 31.27 11.94
CA ILE A 582 -22.57 31.33 13.39
C ILE A 582 -21.45 30.33 13.76
N ILE A 583 -21.55 29.08 13.30
CA ILE A 583 -20.57 28.03 13.58
C ILE A 583 -19.21 28.39 12.96
N LEU A 584 -19.19 28.94 11.73
CA LEU A 584 -17.96 29.43 11.11
C LEU A 584 -17.32 30.57 11.92
N HIS A 585 -18.12 31.54 12.39
CA HIS A 585 -17.59 32.67 13.16
C HIS A 585 -16.98 32.22 14.50
N PHE A 586 -17.67 31.33 15.23
CA PHE A 586 -17.19 30.85 16.53
C PHE A 586 -16.03 29.88 16.41
N GLY A 587 -16.00 29.02 15.39
CA GLY A 587 -14.89 28.10 15.21
C GLY A 587 -13.63 28.78 14.68
N TYR A 588 -13.76 29.80 13.81
CA TYR A 588 -12.60 30.60 13.38
C TYR A 588 -11.93 31.32 14.57
N ARG A 589 -12.72 31.88 15.50
CA ARG A 589 -12.20 32.49 16.73
C ARG A 589 -11.54 31.51 17.71
N ARG A 590 -11.78 30.21 17.55
CA ARG A 590 -11.21 29.15 18.39
C ARG A 590 -9.88 28.63 17.85
N LEU A 591 -9.60 28.91 16.57
CA LEU A 591 -8.37 28.54 15.86
C LEU A 591 -7.30 29.64 15.90
N LEU A 592 -7.73 30.90 16.07
CA LEU A 592 -6.87 32.05 16.44
C LEU A 592 -6.64 32.06 17.94
#